data_AF-A0A7J8P7C5-F1
#
_entry.id   AF-A0A7J8P7C5-F1
#
_cell.length_a   1.000
_cell.length_b   1.000
_cell.length_c   1.000
_cell.angle_alpha   90.00
_cell.angle_beta   90.00
_cell.angle_gamma   90.00
#
_symmetry.space_group_name_H-M   'P 1'
#
loop_
_entity.id
_entity.type
_entity.pdbx_description
1 polymer ?
#
loop_
_entity_poly.entity_id
_entity_poly.type
_entity_poly.pdbx_seq_one_letter_code
_entity_poly.pdbx_strand_id
1 'polypeptide(L)'
;MKSLYCSLPFLFVVVCSLSWVNASANSHENFLDCLSSYHPQESSSISKVVYTETNSSYSEILESSIQNYRSFTTNTPKPLVIVTPLNISHVQATIHCSKKHGLQIRIRSGGHDFEGLSYVSQVPFIVIDLVHFRSIDVDVENEEAWIQSGAITGEVYYRINERSTNLTFPGAVGHTVGIGGFISGGGYGLLFRKYGLAADNVIDAMFVDANGRVLDRKLMGEDLFWAIRGGGGGSFGIVLSWKVKLVHVPSTVTVAAVRRTLEQNATQLLHR
;
A
#
# COMPACT_ATOMS: atom_id res chain seq x y z
N MET A 1 -25.14 -57.56 46.60
CA MET A 1 -26.09 -56.44 46.40
C MET A 1 -25.39 -55.14 46.76
N LYS A 2 -25.22 -54.26 45.75
CA LYS A 2 -24.80 -52.84 45.76
C LYS A 2 -23.52 -52.46 46.52
N SER A 3 -22.41 -52.35 45.78
CA SER A 3 -21.23 -51.55 46.14
C SER A 3 -21.39 -50.15 45.57
N LEU A 4 -21.26 -49.12 46.41
CA LEU A 4 -21.24 -47.71 46.02
C LEU A 4 -19.87 -47.35 45.41
N TYR A 5 -19.84 -46.89 44.16
CA TYR A 5 -18.69 -46.18 43.62
C TYR A 5 -18.95 -44.67 43.65
N CYS A 6 -18.15 -43.99 44.46
CA CYS A 6 -18.05 -42.54 44.55
C CYS A 6 -17.05 -42.06 43.48
N SER A 7 -17.51 -41.33 42.47
CA SER A 7 -16.68 -40.73 41.44
C SER A 7 -16.56 -39.22 41.68
N LEU A 8 -15.41 -38.77 42.17
CA LEU A 8 -15.02 -37.36 42.13
C LEU A 8 -14.56 -36.99 40.72
N PRO A 9 -15.02 -35.88 40.10
CA PRO A 9 -14.41 -35.37 38.90
C PRO A 9 -13.15 -34.55 39.28
N PHE A 10 -12.00 -34.95 38.75
CA PHE A 10 -10.78 -34.14 38.77
C PHE A 10 -10.97 -32.93 37.85
N LEU A 11 -11.12 -31.74 38.43
CA LEU A 11 -11.10 -30.48 37.71
C LEU A 11 -9.64 -30.12 37.40
N PHE A 12 -9.19 -30.36 36.17
CA PHE A 12 -7.89 -29.87 35.69
C PHE A 12 -8.00 -28.37 35.43
N VAL A 13 -7.58 -27.56 36.40
CA VAL A 13 -7.40 -26.12 36.20
C VAL A 13 -6.08 -25.90 35.49
N VAL A 14 -6.13 -25.72 34.17
CA VAL A 14 -5.00 -25.20 33.40
C VAL A 14 -4.87 -23.72 33.72
N VAL A 15 -3.94 -23.38 34.61
CA VAL A 15 -3.52 -21.99 34.83
C VAL A 15 -2.66 -21.59 33.63
N CYS A 16 -3.30 -21.06 32.59
CA CYS A 16 -2.59 -20.28 31.59
C CYS A 16 -2.17 -18.96 32.24
N SER A 17 -0.91 -18.87 32.63
CA SER A 17 -0.28 -17.62 33.02
C SER A 17 -0.32 -16.65 31.83
N LEU A 18 -1.24 -15.67 31.90
CA LEU A 18 -1.28 -14.52 31.01
C LEU A 18 -0.11 -13.59 31.35
N SER A 19 1.06 -13.87 30.79
CA SER A 19 2.19 -12.93 30.75
C SER A 19 2.07 -12.03 29.52
N TRP A 20 0.98 -11.27 29.40
CA TRP A 20 0.72 -10.35 28.29
C TRP A 20 0.67 -8.90 28.78
N VAL A 21 1.68 -8.48 29.54
CA VAL A 21 1.86 -7.06 29.87
C VAL A 21 3.36 -6.81 29.96
N ASN A 22 3.98 -6.36 28.85
CA ASN A 22 5.31 -5.71 28.71
C ASN A 22 6.11 -6.08 27.45
N ALA A 23 5.63 -6.98 26.58
CA ALA A 23 6.38 -7.36 25.37
C ALA A 23 6.41 -6.26 24.28
N SER A 24 5.41 -5.39 24.20
CA SER A 24 5.31 -4.41 23.09
C SER A 24 6.34 -3.29 23.17
N ALA A 25 6.60 -2.75 24.36
CA ALA A 25 7.59 -1.69 24.56
C ALA A 25 9.01 -2.15 24.18
N ASN A 26 9.36 -3.40 24.51
CA ASN A 26 10.68 -3.93 24.17
C ASN A 26 10.81 -4.31 22.67
N SER A 27 9.69 -4.59 21.98
CA SER A 27 9.71 -5.09 20.61
C SER A 27 10.13 -4.05 19.56
N HIS A 28 9.76 -2.77 19.74
CA HIS A 28 10.09 -1.74 18.77
C HIS A 28 11.52 -1.20 18.93
N GLU A 29 12.05 -1.09 20.15
CA GLU A 29 13.47 -0.74 20.37
C GLU A 29 14.42 -1.75 19.71
N ASN A 30 14.18 -3.04 19.92
CA ASN A 30 14.94 -4.10 19.24
C ASN A 30 14.83 -4.01 17.70
N PHE A 31 13.68 -3.57 17.18
CA PHE A 31 13.49 -3.32 15.75
C PHE A 31 14.30 -2.10 15.26
N LEU A 32 14.36 -1.02 16.04
CA LEU A 32 15.16 0.18 15.72
C LEU A 32 16.67 -0.13 15.74
N ASP A 33 17.12 -0.92 16.70
CA ASP A 33 18.50 -1.42 16.76
C ASP A 33 18.83 -2.32 15.56
N CYS A 34 17.89 -3.19 15.18
CA CYS A 34 18.02 -4.02 13.98
C CYS A 34 18.14 -3.14 12.71
N LEU A 35 17.29 -2.13 12.55
CA LEU A 35 17.35 -1.21 11.40
C LEU A 35 18.71 -0.51 11.33
N SER A 36 19.18 0.02 12.46
CA SER A 36 20.43 0.77 12.55
C SER A 36 21.66 -0.09 12.28
N SER A 37 21.58 -1.40 12.55
CA SER A 37 22.68 -2.36 12.39
C SER A 37 22.65 -3.14 11.08
N TYR A 38 21.54 -3.15 10.34
CA TYR A 38 21.38 -3.93 9.10
C TYR A 38 22.39 -3.50 8.01
N HIS A 39 22.58 -2.18 7.85
CA HIS A 39 23.63 -1.59 7.02
C HIS A 39 24.35 -0.51 7.82
N PRO A 40 25.44 -0.83 8.55
CA PRO A 40 26.11 0.11 9.44
C PRO A 40 26.57 1.40 8.73
N GLN A 41 26.94 1.30 7.45
CA GLN A 41 27.35 2.44 6.62
C GLN A 41 26.18 3.37 6.26
N GLU A 42 24.93 2.89 6.33
CA GLU A 42 23.70 3.65 6.05
C GLU A 42 22.91 3.98 7.33
N SER A 43 23.47 3.73 8.51
CA SER A 43 22.79 3.92 9.80
C SER A 43 22.28 5.36 10.01
N SER A 44 23.06 6.36 9.59
CA SER A 44 22.63 7.77 9.64
C SER A 44 21.59 8.15 8.58
N SER A 45 21.46 7.35 7.52
CA SER A 45 20.44 7.50 6.48
C SER A 45 19.10 6.93 6.94
N ILE A 46 19.11 5.73 7.53
CA ILE A 46 17.90 5.06 7.99
C ILE A 46 17.22 5.82 9.14
N SER A 47 17.98 6.41 10.06
CA SER A 47 17.40 7.18 11.18
C SER A 47 16.65 8.44 10.75
N LYS A 48 16.96 8.99 9.57
CA LYS A 48 16.27 10.17 9.01
C LYS A 48 14.90 9.85 8.42
N VAL A 49 14.62 8.57 8.16
CA VAL A 49 13.38 8.10 7.54
C VAL A 49 12.51 7.29 8.50
N VAL A 50 12.86 7.27 9.78
CA VAL A 50 12.18 6.51 10.83
C VAL A 50 11.52 7.46 11.80
N TYR A 51 10.22 7.25 12.04
CA TYR A 51 9.42 8.06 12.94
C TYR A 51 8.71 7.17 13.95
N THR A 52 8.83 7.53 15.22
CA THR A 52 8.16 6.92 16.38
C THR A 52 7.34 8.00 17.08
N GLU A 53 6.45 7.62 18.02
CA GLU A 53 5.65 8.60 18.77
C GLU A 53 6.49 9.64 19.55
N THR A 54 7.80 9.38 19.77
CA THR A 54 8.72 10.34 20.39
C THR A 54 9.17 11.46 19.44
N ASN A 55 9.07 11.25 18.13
CA ASN A 55 9.41 12.26 17.11
C ASN A 55 8.27 13.28 16.98
N SER A 56 8.59 14.57 17.02
CA SER A 56 7.60 15.66 16.89
C SER A 56 6.84 15.65 15.56
N SER A 57 7.43 15.08 14.50
CA SER A 57 6.83 14.97 13.17
C SER A 57 5.95 13.72 12.99
N TYR A 58 5.90 12.82 13.97
CA TYR A 58 5.22 11.52 13.81
C TYR A 58 3.75 11.66 13.42
N SER A 59 2.98 12.47 14.15
CA SER A 59 1.55 12.65 13.89
C SER A 59 1.31 13.28 12.51
N GLU A 60 2.12 14.27 12.13
CA GLU A 60 2.04 14.91 10.82
C GLU A 60 2.28 13.90 9.69
N ILE A 61 3.33 13.09 9.79
CA ILE A 61 3.64 12.06 8.79
C ILE A 61 2.53 11.00 8.75
N LEU A 62 2.03 10.55 9.91
CA LEU A 62 0.95 9.58 9.98
C LEU A 62 -0.34 10.11 9.33
N GLU A 63 -0.71 11.36 9.61
CA GLU A 63 -1.98 11.94 9.17
C GLU A 63 -1.96 12.46 7.73
N SER A 64 -0.78 12.78 7.20
CA SER A 64 -0.58 13.43 5.88
C SER A 64 -1.33 12.80 4.70
N SER A 65 -1.53 11.49 4.73
CA SER A 65 -2.18 10.73 3.65
C SER A 65 -3.39 9.92 4.10
N ILE A 66 -3.93 10.15 5.30
CA ILE A 66 -5.17 9.51 5.76
C ILE A 66 -6.36 10.15 5.06
N GLN A 67 -6.99 9.41 4.15
CA GLN A 67 -8.11 9.91 3.35
C GLN A 67 -9.48 9.61 3.97
N ASN A 68 -9.57 8.55 4.80
CA ASN A 68 -10.79 8.20 5.50
C ASN A 68 -10.65 8.40 7.01
N TYR A 69 -11.16 9.54 7.49
CA TYR A 69 -11.16 9.89 8.92
C TYR A 69 -12.03 8.96 9.79
N ARG A 70 -12.98 8.21 9.22
CA ARG A 70 -13.73 7.19 9.98
C ARG A 70 -12.79 6.13 10.55
N SER A 71 -11.73 5.78 9.81
CA SER A 71 -10.73 4.80 10.20
C SER A 71 -9.59 5.40 11.01
N PHE A 72 -9.68 6.67 11.44
CA PHE A 72 -8.64 7.33 12.22
C PHE A 72 -9.24 8.21 13.33
N THR A 73 -9.53 7.55 14.45
CA THR A 73 -10.00 8.17 15.69
C THR A 73 -8.91 8.15 16.76
N THR A 74 -9.18 8.81 17.90
CA THR A 74 -8.30 8.79 19.08
C THR A 74 -7.99 7.38 19.58
N ASN A 75 -8.97 6.46 19.50
CA ASN A 75 -8.83 5.07 19.95
C ASN A 75 -8.30 4.13 18.86
N THR A 76 -8.06 4.62 17.64
CA THR A 76 -7.53 3.78 16.55
C THR A 76 -6.08 3.42 16.85
N PRO A 77 -5.71 2.13 16.81
CA PRO A 77 -4.32 1.70 17.00
C PRO A 77 -3.35 2.43 16.07
N LYS A 78 -2.20 2.83 16.61
CA LYS A 78 -1.17 3.60 15.91
C LYS A 78 0.05 2.70 15.63
N PRO A 79 0.75 2.91 14.51
CA PRO A 79 1.95 2.14 14.22
C PRO A 79 3.06 2.45 15.22
N LEU A 80 3.79 1.44 15.68
CA LEU A 80 4.93 1.64 16.58
C LEU A 80 6.04 2.46 15.89
N VAL A 81 6.19 2.24 14.58
CA VAL A 81 7.18 2.93 13.74
C VAL A 81 6.59 3.20 12.35
N ILE A 82 6.90 4.36 11.80
CA ILE A 82 6.68 4.69 10.38
C ILE A 82 8.05 4.79 9.72
N VAL A 83 8.23 4.11 8.59
CA VAL A 83 9.43 4.20 7.75
C VAL A 83 9.06 4.82 6.41
N THR A 84 9.70 5.93 6.03
CA THR A 84 9.56 6.58 4.71
C THR A 84 10.79 6.30 3.83
N PRO A 85 10.95 5.09 3.30
CA PRO A 85 12.18 4.68 2.64
C PRO A 85 12.52 5.58 1.43
N LEU A 86 13.81 5.92 1.28
CA LEU A 86 14.34 6.71 0.17
C LEU A 86 14.97 5.83 -0.92
N ASN A 87 15.30 4.60 -0.58
CA ASN A 87 15.99 3.64 -1.44
C ASN A 87 15.51 2.22 -1.10
N ILE A 88 15.95 1.26 -1.91
CA ILE A 88 15.51 -0.13 -1.80
C ILE A 88 16.07 -0.78 -0.53
N SER A 89 17.29 -0.43 -0.10
CA SER A 89 17.93 -1.00 1.09
C SER A 89 17.13 -0.69 2.36
N HIS A 90 16.53 0.50 2.48
CA HIS A 90 15.64 0.84 3.60
C HIS A 90 14.40 -0.08 3.65
N VAL A 91 13.82 -0.43 2.49
CA VAL A 91 12.69 -1.37 2.40
C VAL A 91 13.12 -2.77 2.83
N GLN A 92 14.26 -3.25 2.32
CA GLN A 92 14.80 -4.56 2.65
C GLN A 92 15.12 -4.71 4.14
N ALA A 93 15.77 -3.69 4.73
CA ALA A 93 16.05 -3.64 6.16
C ALA A 93 14.76 -3.71 6.99
N THR A 94 13.73 -2.95 6.58
CA THR A 94 12.44 -2.95 7.26
C THR A 94 11.77 -4.32 7.21
N ILE A 95 11.72 -4.97 6.05
CA ILE A 95 11.17 -6.33 5.91
C ILE A 95 11.92 -7.31 6.82
N HIS A 96 13.26 -7.28 6.77
CA HIS A 96 14.10 -8.16 7.57
C HIS A 96 13.83 -7.99 9.07
N CYS A 97 13.88 -6.75 9.57
CA CYS A 97 13.74 -6.46 10.99
C CYS A 97 12.30 -6.70 11.48
N SER A 98 11.28 -6.37 10.68
CA SER A 98 9.89 -6.70 11.02
C SER A 98 9.69 -8.21 11.16
N LYS A 99 10.24 -9.01 10.24
CA LYS A 99 10.19 -10.48 10.32
C LYS A 99 10.93 -11.01 11.54
N LYS A 100 12.12 -10.48 11.83
CA LYS A 100 12.95 -10.88 12.98
C LYS A 100 12.27 -10.61 14.32
N HIS A 101 11.51 -9.51 14.42
CA HIS A 101 10.91 -9.04 15.67
C HIS A 101 9.39 -9.22 15.75
N GLY A 102 8.78 -9.91 14.77
CA GLY A 102 7.35 -10.25 14.79
C GLY A 102 6.41 -9.06 14.66
N LEU A 103 6.83 -8.00 13.98
CA LEU A 103 6.01 -6.81 13.73
C LEU A 103 5.29 -6.94 12.39
N GLN A 104 3.97 -6.69 12.38
CA GLN A 104 3.22 -6.67 11.13
C GLN A 104 3.57 -5.43 10.31
N ILE A 105 3.71 -5.59 8.99
CA ILE A 105 3.90 -4.47 8.07
C ILE A 105 2.56 -4.07 7.48
N ARG A 106 2.25 -2.77 7.50
CA ARG A 106 1.26 -2.14 6.62
C ARG A 106 1.98 -1.28 5.59
N ILE A 107 1.59 -1.40 4.32
CA ILE A 107 2.23 -0.68 3.22
C ILE A 107 1.29 0.45 2.81
N ARG A 108 1.81 1.68 2.78
CA ARG A 108 1.07 2.85 2.39
C ARG A 108 1.68 3.51 1.16
N SER A 109 0.80 3.78 0.20
CA SER A 109 1.06 4.62 -0.97
C SER A 109 0.30 5.93 -0.75
N GLY A 110 -0.82 6.16 -1.45
CA GLY A 110 -1.64 7.38 -1.29
C GLY A 110 -2.66 7.36 -0.14
N GLY A 111 -2.73 6.28 0.65
CA GLY A 111 -3.61 6.19 1.83
C GLY A 111 -5.12 6.21 1.57
N HIS A 112 -5.55 5.90 0.33
CA HIS A 112 -6.95 5.84 -0.11
C HIS A 112 -7.68 4.53 0.24
N ASP A 113 -7.12 3.70 1.12
CA ASP A 113 -7.80 2.48 1.54
C ASP A 113 -9.09 2.82 2.30
N PHE A 114 -10.23 2.31 1.83
CA PHE A 114 -11.54 2.68 2.37
C PHE A 114 -11.76 2.21 3.81
N GLU A 115 -11.01 1.22 4.28
CA GLU A 115 -11.09 0.73 5.66
C GLU A 115 -9.85 1.14 6.49
N GLY A 116 -8.91 1.88 5.89
CA GLY A 116 -7.67 2.30 6.55
C GLY A 116 -6.66 1.18 6.73
N LEU A 117 -6.75 0.08 5.98
CA LEU A 117 -5.89 -1.11 6.12
C LEU A 117 -4.41 -0.84 5.81
N SER A 118 -4.10 0.29 5.16
CA SER A 118 -2.72 0.72 4.89
C SER A 118 -2.04 1.42 6.07
N TYR A 119 -2.80 1.79 7.12
CA TYR A 119 -2.26 2.52 8.28
C TYR A 119 -2.88 2.09 9.63
N VAL A 120 -3.75 1.08 9.66
CA VAL A 120 -4.33 0.52 10.88
C VAL A 120 -4.11 -0.99 10.93
N SER A 121 -3.80 -1.49 12.13
CA SER A 121 -3.82 -2.92 12.45
C SER A 121 -4.32 -3.19 13.87
N GLN A 122 -4.78 -4.42 14.11
CA GLN A 122 -5.20 -4.92 15.42
C GLN A 122 -4.05 -5.53 16.23
N VAL A 123 -2.89 -5.74 15.61
CA VAL A 123 -1.67 -6.28 16.25
C VAL A 123 -0.54 -5.24 16.16
N PRO A 124 0.51 -5.33 17.00
CA PRO A 124 1.69 -4.48 16.87
C PRO A 124 2.22 -4.43 15.44
N PHE A 125 2.32 -3.22 14.89
CA PHE A 125 2.62 -3.03 13.48
C PHE A 125 3.47 -1.80 13.22
N ILE A 126 4.08 -1.79 12.04
CA ILE A 126 4.79 -0.65 11.47
C ILE A 126 4.15 -0.29 10.14
N VAL A 127 4.37 0.95 9.69
CA VAL A 127 3.97 1.41 8.36
C VAL A 127 5.21 1.63 7.51
N ILE A 128 5.26 1.03 6.32
CA ILE A 128 6.18 1.44 5.26
C ILE A 128 5.41 2.41 4.36
N ASP A 129 5.74 3.69 4.43
CA ASP A 129 5.13 4.74 3.63
C ASP A 129 6.00 5.08 2.42
N LEU A 130 5.52 4.73 1.23
CA LEU A 130 6.25 4.89 -0.03
C LEU A 130 6.25 6.34 -0.55
N VAL A 131 5.87 7.34 0.25
CA VAL A 131 5.81 8.77 -0.12
C VAL A 131 7.09 9.34 -0.76
N HIS A 132 8.25 8.68 -0.68
CA HIS A 132 9.46 9.12 -1.39
C HIS A 132 9.77 8.31 -2.66
N PHE A 133 9.13 7.15 -2.86
CA PHE A 133 9.16 6.40 -4.11
C PHE A 133 8.16 7.02 -5.10
N ARG A 134 8.47 8.22 -5.60
CA ARG A 134 7.56 9.03 -6.44
C ARG A 134 8.11 9.40 -7.82
N SER A 135 9.22 8.81 -8.26
CA SER A 135 9.73 9.08 -9.60
C SER A 135 8.79 8.57 -10.69
N ILE A 136 8.65 9.35 -11.76
CA ILE A 136 7.90 9.00 -12.97
C ILE A 136 8.80 9.29 -14.15
N ASP A 137 9.17 8.25 -14.89
CA ASP A 137 9.99 8.36 -16.10
C ASP A 137 9.16 7.94 -17.30
N VAL A 138 9.08 8.81 -18.32
CA VAL A 138 8.17 8.67 -19.47
C VAL A 138 8.98 8.58 -20.75
N ASP A 139 8.85 7.43 -21.41
CA ASP A 139 9.38 7.15 -22.72
C ASP A 139 8.27 7.31 -23.76
N VAL A 140 8.30 8.44 -24.47
CA VAL A 140 7.29 8.76 -25.49
C VAL A 140 7.48 7.92 -26.75
N GLU A 141 8.70 7.52 -27.06
CA GLU A 141 9.01 6.75 -28.28
C GLU A 141 8.47 5.33 -28.18
N ASN A 142 8.65 4.70 -27.01
CA ASN A 142 8.12 3.36 -26.74
C ASN A 142 6.68 3.39 -26.17
N GLU A 143 6.16 4.57 -25.84
CA GLU A 143 4.87 4.79 -25.18
C GLU A 143 4.79 4.02 -23.86
N GLU A 144 5.82 4.13 -23.04
CA GLU A 144 5.96 3.43 -21.77
C GLU A 144 6.29 4.40 -20.65
N ALA A 145 5.96 4.03 -19.42
CA ALA A 145 6.42 4.78 -18.27
C ALA A 145 6.79 3.85 -17.10
N TRP A 146 7.88 4.18 -16.41
CA TRP A 146 8.18 3.65 -15.09
C TRP A 146 7.61 4.61 -14.04
N ILE A 147 6.70 4.10 -13.21
CA ILE A 147 5.99 4.86 -12.18
C ILE A 147 6.25 4.20 -10.83
N GLN A 148 6.93 4.90 -9.93
CA GLN A 148 7.11 4.40 -8.56
C GLN A 148 5.79 4.44 -7.77
N SER A 149 5.60 3.46 -6.89
CA SER A 149 4.32 3.17 -6.23
C SER A 149 3.83 4.25 -5.28
N GLY A 150 4.70 5.13 -4.79
CA GLY A 150 4.32 6.29 -3.98
C GLY A 150 3.73 7.45 -4.78
N ALA A 151 3.92 7.47 -6.11
CA ALA A 151 3.36 8.52 -6.95
C ALA A 151 1.82 8.52 -6.87
N ILE A 152 1.22 9.70 -7.00
CA ILE A 152 -0.24 9.84 -7.09
C ILE A 152 -0.69 10.04 -8.53
N THR A 153 -1.95 9.70 -8.80
CA THR A 153 -2.55 9.75 -10.14
C THR A 153 -2.38 11.10 -10.82
N GLY A 154 -2.53 12.20 -10.07
CA GLY A 154 -2.34 13.56 -10.61
C GLY A 154 -0.92 13.82 -11.11
N GLU A 155 0.09 13.32 -10.40
CA GLU A 155 1.50 13.44 -10.81
C GLU A 155 1.75 12.64 -12.09
N VAL A 156 1.22 11.42 -12.17
CA VAL A 156 1.33 10.57 -13.36
C VAL A 156 0.74 11.26 -14.57
N TYR A 157 -0.50 11.76 -14.47
CA TYR A 157 -1.15 12.48 -15.57
C TYR A 157 -0.37 13.71 -15.98
N TYR A 158 0.10 14.49 -14.99
CA TYR A 158 0.87 15.71 -15.26
C TYR A 158 2.17 15.40 -16.01
N ARG A 159 2.95 14.43 -15.53
CA ARG A 159 4.24 14.07 -16.13
C ARG A 159 4.10 13.46 -17.52
N ILE A 160 3.06 12.67 -17.78
CA ILE A 160 2.79 12.18 -19.14
C ILE A 160 2.43 13.35 -20.06
N ASN A 161 1.54 14.24 -19.61
CA ASN A 161 1.10 15.39 -20.41
C ASN A 161 2.22 16.38 -20.73
N GLU A 162 3.19 16.58 -19.82
CA GLU A 162 4.39 17.39 -20.10
C GLU A 162 5.23 16.84 -21.26
N ARG A 163 5.16 15.52 -21.50
CA ARG A 163 5.98 14.82 -22.49
C ARG A 163 5.22 14.58 -23.79
N SER A 164 3.91 14.36 -23.72
CA SER A 164 3.03 14.22 -24.88
C SER A 164 1.57 14.51 -24.51
N THR A 165 0.92 15.39 -25.26
CA THR A 165 -0.50 15.71 -25.07
C THR A 165 -1.45 14.64 -25.61
N ASN A 166 -0.92 13.66 -26.35
CA ASN A 166 -1.71 12.62 -27.00
C ASN A 166 -1.52 11.24 -26.33
N LEU A 167 -0.72 11.16 -25.26
CA LEU A 167 -0.57 9.96 -24.44
C LEU A 167 -1.18 10.19 -23.06
N THR A 168 -1.64 9.11 -22.44
CA THR A 168 -2.09 9.10 -21.05
C THR A 168 -2.00 7.70 -20.47
N PHE A 169 -2.47 7.53 -19.23
CA PHE A 169 -2.61 6.23 -18.56
C PHE A 169 -4.06 6.07 -18.06
N PRO A 170 -4.71 4.90 -18.19
CA PRO A 170 -6.04 4.65 -17.62
C PRO A 170 -5.97 4.54 -16.09
N GLY A 171 -5.86 5.70 -15.42
CA GLY A 171 -5.73 5.81 -13.96
C GLY A 171 -7.04 6.15 -13.24
N ALA A 172 -6.92 6.52 -11.95
CA ALA A 172 -8.04 6.95 -11.13
C ALA A 172 -8.62 8.30 -11.58
N VAL A 173 -9.84 8.62 -11.13
CA VAL A 173 -10.40 9.98 -11.25
C VAL A 173 -9.86 10.90 -10.14
N GLY A 174 -9.70 10.37 -8.92
CA GLY A 174 -9.13 11.12 -7.79
C GLY A 174 -7.63 11.34 -7.97
N HIS A 175 -7.20 12.60 -8.04
CA HIS A 175 -5.80 12.95 -8.31
C HIS A 175 -4.82 12.57 -7.19
N THR A 176 -5.29 12.42 -5.94
CA THR A 176 -4.47 12.01 -4.79
C THR A 176 -4.39 10.49 -4.59
N VAL A 177 -5.06 9.70 -5.44
CA VAL A 177 -5.02 8.24 -5.36
C VAL A 177 -3.61 7.74 -5.72
N GLY A 178 -2.99 7.02 -4.80
CA GLY A 178 -1.65 6.47 -4.96
C GLY A 178 -1.61 5.25 -5.87
N ILE A 179 -0.61 5.21 -6.75
CA ILE A 179 -0.50 4.23 -7.85
C ILE A 179 -0.30 2.80 -7.33
N GLY A 180 0.49 2.62 -6.26
CA GLY A 180 0.79 1.29 -5.72
C GLY A 180 -0.45 0.49 -5.34
N GLY A 181 -1.36 1.11 -4.57
CA GLY A 181 -2.64 0.48 -4.20
C GLY A 181 -3.60 0.38 -5.38
N PHE A 182 -3.68 1.42 -6.21
CA PHE A 182 -4.64 1.50 -7.31
C PHE A 182 -4.41 0.44 -8.39
N ILE A 183 -3.19 0.33 -8.91
CA ILE A 183 -2.85 -0.68 -9.93
C ILE A 183 -3.00 -2.09 -9.34
N SER A 184 -2.53 -2.30 -8.11
CA SER A 184 -2.53 -3.65 -7.56
C SER A 184 -3.91 -4.20 -7.20
N GLY A 185 -4.91 -3.33 -7.06
CA GLY A 185 -6.33 -3.68 -6.96
C GLY A 185 -7.09 -3.67 -8.30
N GLY A 186 -6.39 -3.55 -9.44
CA GLY A 186 -6.98 -3.47 -10.77
C GLY A 186 -7.03 -2.03 -11.28
N GLY A 187 -7.81 -1.19 -10.61
CA GLY A 187 -7.88 0.25 -10.86
C GLY A 187 -8.71 0.63 -12.09
N TYR A 188 -9.93 1.16 -11.87
CA TYR A 188 -10.80 1.65 -12.94
C TYR A 188 -10.90 3.18 -12.93
N GLY A 189 -11.16 3.76 -14.10
CA GLY A 189 -11.36 5.20 -14.28
C GLY A 189 -12.14 5.49 -15.56
N LEU A 190 -12.16 6.74 -16.02
CA LEU A 190 -13.00 7.15 -17.17
C LEU A 190 -12.66 6.43 -18.48
N LEU A 191 -11.42 5.96 -18.62
CA LEU A 191 -10.92 5.31 -19.84
C LEU A 191 -11.15 3.79 -19.89
N PHE A 192 -11.70 3.19 -18.83
CA PHE A 192 -11.72 1.74 -18.68
C PHE A 192 -12.48 0.99 -19.79
N ARG A 193 -13.54 1.60 -20.32
CA ARG A 193 -14.32 1.02 -21.42
C ARG A 193 -13.54 0.90 -22.73
N LYS A 194 -12.49 1.72 -22.90
CA LYS A 194 -11.67 1.74 -24.12
C LYS A 194 -10.36 0.98 -23.95
N TYR A 195 -9.74 1.06 -22.77
CA TYR A 195 -8.38 0.55 -22.54
C TYR A 195 -8.27 -0.48 -21.41
N GLY A 196 -9.38 -0.91 -20.81
CA GLY A 196 -9.37 -1.81 -19.66
C GLY A 196 -8.93 -1.11 -18.37
N LEU A 197 -8.61 -1.91 -17.36
CA LEU A 197 -8.15 -1.44 -16.06
C LEU A 197 -6.71 -0.94 -16.13
N ALA A 198 -6.28 -0.20 -15.12
CA ALA A 198 -4.88 0.23 -14.96
C ALA A 198 -3.94 -0.99 -14.96
N ALA A 199 -4.33 -2.06 -14.28
CA ALA A 199 -3.61 -3.33 -14.23
C ALA A 199 -3.47 -4.04 -15.58
N ASP A 200 -4.44 -3.88 -16.49
CA ASP A 200 -4.39 -4.47 -17.84
C ASP A 200 -3.29 -3.83 -18.70
N ASN A 201 -2.84 -2.62 -18.31
CA ASN A 201 -1.84 -1.84 -19.02
C ASN A 201 -0.45 -1.93 -18.38
N VAL A 202 -0.24 -2.84 -17.41
CA VAL A 202 1.06 -3.09 -16.79
C VAL A 202 1.85 -4.12 -17.60
N ILE A 203 3.12 -3.80 -17.90
CA ILE A 203 4.01 -4.64 -18.70
C ILE A 203 5.21 -5.19 -17.90
N ASP A 204 5.58 -4.55 -16.79
CA ASP A 204 6.63 -5.00 -15.84
C ASP A 204 6.39 -4.37 -14.45
N ALA A 205 7.12 -4.80 -13.43
CA ALA A 205 7.09 -4.24 -12.08
C ALA A 205 8.39 -4.52 -11.33
N MET A 206 8.80 -3.61 -10.44
CA MET A 206 9.86 -3.87 -9.45
C MET A 206 9.20 -4.22 -8.12
N PHE A 207 9.48 -5.41 -7.61
CA PHE A 207 8.81 -6.01 -6.46
C PHE A 207 9.81 -6.48 -5.41
N VAL A 208 9.45 -6.36 -4.13
CA VAL A 208 10.23 -6.90 -3.01
C VAL A 208 9.44 -7.96 -2.29
N ASP A 209 10.01 -9.17 -2.20
CA ASP A 209 9.37 -10.31 -1.56
C ASP A 209 9.60 -10.37 -0.03
N ALA A 210 9.00 -11.37 0.62
CA ALA A 210 9.11 -11.58 2.07
C ALA A 210 10.52 -11.96 2.58
N ASN A 211 11.49 -12.16 1.68
CA ASN A 211 12.90 -12.36 2.01
C ASN A 211 13.75 -11.14 1.65
N GLY A 212 13.13 -10.03 1.21
CA GLY A 212 13.83 -8.82 0.80
C GLY A 212 14.49 -8.93 -0.58
N ARG A 213 14.16 -9.92 -1.41
CA ARG A 213 14.71 -10.01 -2.77
C ARG A 213 13.97 -9.03 -3.68
N VAL A 214 14.73 -8.34 -4.53
CA VAL A 214 14.18 -7.44 -5.55
C VAL A 214 13.98 -8.24 -6.83
N LEU A 215 12.76 -8.23 -7.35
CA LEU A 215 12.34 -9.03 -8.49
C LEU A 215 11.73 -8.10 -9.54
N ASP A 216 12.18 -8.21 -10.78
CA ASP A 216 11.43 -7.74 -11.94
C ASP A 216 10.42 -8.82 -12.38
N ARG A 217 9.65 -8.58 -13.45
CA ARG A 217 8.71 -9.57 -14.00
C ARG A 217 9.37 -10.92 -14.27
N LYS A 218 10.56 -10.89 -14.87
CA LYS A 218 11.30 -12.11 -15.25
C LYS A 218 11.69 -12.93 -14.03
N LEU A 219 12.19 -12.29 -12.99
CA LEU A 219 12.63 -12.93 -11.75
C LEU A 219 11.46 -13.37 -10.86
N MET A 220 10.35 -12.64 -10.86
CA MET A 220 9.17 -12.99 -10.06
C MET A 220 8.34 -14.11 -10.69
N GLY A 221 8.44 -14.30 -12.01
CA GLY A 221 7.66 -15.27 -12.78
C GLY A 221 6.23 -14.79 -13.05
N GLU A 222 5.59 -15.41 -14.04
CA GLU A 222 4.29 -14.94 -14.55
C GLU A 222 3.15 -15.09 -13.54
N ASP A 223 3.18 -16.10 -12.65
CA ASP A 223 2.14 -16.30 -11.65
C ASP A 223 2.07 -15.15 -10.64
N LEU A 224 3.23 -14.73 -10.11
CA LEU A 224 3.30 -13.60 -9.19
C LEU A 224 3.02 -12.28 -9.94
N PHE A 225 3.52 -12.13 -11.16
CA PHE A 225 3.23 -10.96 -11.99
C PHE A 225 1.73 -10.83 -12.33
N TRP A 226 1.03 -11.95 -12.52
CA TRP A 226 -0.43 -11.98 -12.63
C TRP A 226 -1.09 -11.57 -11.31
N ALA A 227 -0.67 -12.15 -10.19
CA ALA A 227 -1.31 -11.95 -8.89
C ALA A 227 -1.27 -10.48 -8.42
N ILE A 228 -0.16 -9.78 -8.64
CA ILE A 228 -0.01 -8.38 -8.21
C ILE A 228 -0.83 -7.39 -9.06
N ARG A 229 -1.38 -7.81 -10.22
CA ARG A 229 -2.15 -6.96 -11.15
C ARG A 229 -3.67 -7.12 -10.94
N GLY A 230 -4.12 -6.99 -9.69
CA GLY A 230 -5.55 -7.05 -9.34
C GLY A 230 -5.85 -7.82 -8.04
N GLY A 231 -4.93 -8.67 -7.58
CA GLY A 231 -5.10 -9.46 -6.36
C GLY A 231 -4.84 -8.72 -5.04
N GLY A 232 -4.51 -7.44 -5.09
CA GLY A 232 -4.10 -6.63 -3.93
C GLY A 232 -2.63 -6.84 -3.59
N GLY A 233 -1.76 -5.90 -3.97
CA GLY A 233 -0.30 -6.07 -3.95
C GLY A 233 0.26 -6.35 -2.56
N GLY A 234 -0.35 -5.77 -1.52
CA GLY A 234 0.07 -5.95 -0.12
C GLY A 234 -0.09 -7.37 0.43
N SER A 235 -0.79 -8.27 -0.26
CA SER A 235 -0.89 -9.69 0.11
C SER A 235 0.35 -10.50 -0.29
N PHE A 236 1.09 -10.04 -1.30
CA PHE A 236 2.19 -10.81 -1.90
C PHE A 236 3.57 -10.26 -1.53
N GLY A 237 3.68 -8.94 -1.33
CA GLY A 237 4.92 -8.25 -0.98
C GLY A 237 4.79 -6.75 -1.20
N ILE A 238 5.88 -6.09 -1.58
CA ILE A 238 5.91 -4.63 -1.78
C ILE A 238 6.25 -4.34 -3.24
N VAL A 239 5.30 -3.80 -4.00
CA VAL A 239 5.60 -3.29 -5.34
C VAL A 239 6.18 -1.89 -5.20
N LEU A 240 7.41 -1.69 -5.65
CA LEU A 240 8.12 -0.39 -5.59
C LEU A 240 7.89 0.46 -6.83
N SER A 241 7.75 -0.16 -8.00
CA SER A 241 7.42 0.54 -9.24
C SER A 241 6.69 -0.36 -10.23
N TRP A 242 5.96 0.28 -11.14
CA TRP A 242 5.24 -0.34 -12.24
C TRP A 242 5.80 0.19 -13.55
N LYS A 243 6.03 -0.70 -14.50
CA LYS A 243 6.21 -0.33 -15.90
C LYS A 243 4.86 -0.46 -16.59
N VAL A 244 4.37 0.62 -17.16
CA VAL A 244 3.06 0.68 -17.80
C VAL A 244 3.20 1.01 -19.28
N LYS A 245 2.28 0.47 -20.09
CA LYS A 245 2.05 0.92 -21.46
C LYS A 245 1.11 2.13 -21.41
N LEU A 246 1.51 3.22 -22.05
CA LEU A 246 0.71 4.42 -22.23
C LEU A 246 -0.26 4.22 -23.38
N VAL A 247 -1.38 4.94 -23.33
CA VAL A 247 -2.47 4.82 -24.30
C VAL A 247 -2.71 6.14 -25.01
N HIS A 248 -3.08 6.06 -26.28
CA HIS A 248 -3.37 7.25 -27.08
C HIS A 248 -4.67 7.93 -26.66
N VAL A 249 -4.69 9.26 -26.64
CA VAL A 249 -5.91 10.07 -26.50
C VAL A 249 -5.94 11.14 -27.59
N PRO A 250 -7.13 11.48 -28.11
CA PRO A 250 -7.25 12.59 -29.04
C PRO A 250 -6.85 13.89 -28.33
N SER A 251 -6.27 14.83 -29.07
CA SER A 251 -5.91 16.16 -28.56
C SER A 251 -7.11 16.97 -28.06
N THR A 252 -8.33 16.57 -28.42
CA THR A 252 -9.57 17.16 -27.94
C THR A 252 -10.52 16.05 -27.46
N VAL A 253 -10.97 16.18 -26.21
CA VAL A 253 -12.01 15.34 -25.60
C VAL A 253 -13.21 16.19 -25.23
N THR A 254 -14.41 15.62 -25.27
CA THR A 254 -15.65 16.31 -24.89
C THR A 254 -16.20 15.71 -23.60
N VAL A 255 -16.53 16.58 -22.64
CA VAL A 255 -17.20 16.20 -21.38
C VAL A 255 -18.59 16.85 -21.34
N ALA A 256 -19.57 16.11 -20.84
CA ALA A 256 -20.93 16.62 -20.66
C ALA A 256 -21.51 16.13 -19.33
N ALA A 257 -22.17 17.03 -18.60
CA ALA A 257 -22.89 16.72 -17.38
C ALA A 257 -24.33 17.23 -17.50
N VAL A 258 -25.27 16.31 -17.69
CA VAL A 258 -26.70 16.63 -17.85
C VAL A 258 -27.44 16.17 -16.61
N ARG A 259 -27.96 17.12 -15.83
CA ARG A 259 -28.79 16.82 -14.65
C ARG A 259 -30.25 16.65 -15.08
N ARG A 260 -30.92 15.63 -14.52
CA ARG A 260 -32.35 15.37 -14.69
C ARG A 260 -32.98 15.08 -13.34
N THR A 261 -34.11 15.72 -13.05
CA THR A 261 -34.90 15.47 -11.84
C THR A 261 -36.01 14.45 -12.13
N LEU A 262 -36.70 14.00 -11.08
CA LEU A 262 -37.86 13.12 -11.23
C LEU A 262 -38.96 13.79 -12.05
N GLU A 263 -39.20 15.09 -11.84
CA GLU A 263 -40.18 15.89 -12.58
C GLU A 263 -39.85 16.01 -14.08
N GLN A 264 -38.57 15.86 -14.43
CA GLN A 264 -38.09 15.84 -15.81
C GLN A 264 -38.07 14.42 -16.42
N ASN A 265 -38.83 13.48 -15.85
CA ASN A 265 -38.95 12.10 -16.30
C ASN A 265 -37.61 11.33 -16.31
N ALA A 266 -36.71 11.58 -15.36
CA ALA A 266 -35.41 10.89 -15.29
C ALA A 266 -35.52 9.35 -15.31
N THR A 267 -36.60 8.79 -14.75
CA THR A 267 -36.85 7.34 -14.71
C THR A 267 -37.05 6.71 -16.09
N GLN A 268 -37.55 7.46 -17.08
CA GLN A 268 -37.76 6.96 -18.44
C GLN A 268 -36.46 6.71 -19.21
N LEU A 269 -35.32 7.19 -18.71
CA LEU A 269 -34.00 7.01 -19.33
C LEU A 269 -33.34 5.67 -18.97
N LEU A 270 -33.70 5.06 -17.84
CA LEU A 270 -33.08 3.82 -17.34
C LEU A 270 -33.74 2.55 -17.89
N HIS A 271 -35.01 2.64 -18.33
CA HIS A 271 -35.81 1.49 -18.77
C HIS A 271 -35.92 1.37 -20.30
N ARG A 272 -34.86 1.71 -21.05
CA ARG A 272 -34.80 1.52 -22.50
C ARG A 272 -34.07 0.26 -22.90
#